data_AF-A0A2V8K5G2-F1
#
_entry.id   AF-A0A2V8K5G2-F1
#
_cell.length_a   1.000
_cell.length_b   1.000
_cell.length_c   1.000
_cell.angle_alpha   90.00
_cell.angle_beta   90.00
_cell.angle_gamma   90.00
#
_symmetry.space_group_name_H-M   'P 1'
#
loop_
_entity.id
_entity.type
_entity.pdbx_description
1 polymer ?
#
loop_
_entity_poly.entity_id
_entity_poly.type
_entity_poly.pdbx_seq_one_letter_code
_entity_poly.pdbx_strand_id
1 'polypeptide(L)'
;MNFISKLLLFSITALTVWGCRPKESKGGFSQNQNEPASAVLEQFLDEYYRERVGNLTAFLDKYTDWPDFGSGDLVKVASKYSIRRLKQTKNTAQFEVTFTVIGEESLGKIDVTDGQDTQIYNVERRQNGWRIVEPINMPYISVTAEIEALRKFDESASARLQARQFTIVEPEEYFRSVRENIRKSLQVLERRK
;
A
#
# COMPACT_ATOMS: atom_id res chain seq x y z
N MET A 1 -59.96 -39.54 -20.27
CA MET A 1 -58.64 -38.95 -20.62
C MET A 1 -58.20 -38.05 -19.48
N ASN A 2 -56.97 -38.32 -19.01
CA ASN A 2 -56.08 -37.73 -17.98
C ASN A 2 -56.39 -36.31 -17.49
N PHE A 3 -56.55 -36.03 -16.19
CA PHE A 3 -55.58 -35.94 -15.07
C PHE A 3 -54.55 -34.77 -15.14
N ILE A 4 -54.91 -33.71 -14.40
CA ILE A 4 -54.12 -32.81 -13.53
C ILE A 4 -52.58 -32.96 -13.58
N SER A 5 -51.84 -31.86 -13.78
CA SER A 5 -51.10 -31.16 -12.71
C SER A 5 -50.18 -30.05 -13.22
N LYS A 6 -50.04 -29.02 -12.37
CA LYS A 6 -49.14 -27.87 -12.47
C LYS A 6 -47.68 -28.33 -12.47
N LEU A 7 -46.83 -27.71 -13.30
CA LEU A 7 -45.41 -27.60 -13.02
C LEU A 7 -44.90 -26.20 -13.39
N LEU A 8 -44.66 -25.41 -12.35
CA LEU A 8 -43.72 -24.29 -12.36
C LEU A 8 -42.33 -24.83 -12.72
N LEU A 9 -41.72 -24.27 -13.76
CA LEU A 9 -40.28 -24.40 -13.96
C LEU A 9 -39.69 -22.99 -14.11
N PHE A 10 -39.18 -22.54 -12.97
CA PHE A 10 -38.15 -21.53 -12.85
C PHE A 10 -37.00 -21.85 -13.80
N SER A 11 -36.69 -20.92 -14.70
CA SER A 11 -35.37 -20.88 -15.36
C SER A 11 -34.53 -19.85 -14.61
N ILE A 12 -33.81 -20.34 -13.60
CA ILE A 12 -32.68 -19.63 -12.99
C ILE A 12 -31.44 -19.96 -13.83
N THR A 13 -30.51 -19.01 -13.87
CA THR A 13 -29.13 -19.00 -14.40
C THR A 13 -29.00 -18.43 -15.83
N ALA A 14 -28.12 -17.46 -16.11
CA ALA A 14 -26.97 -16.98 -15.36
C ALA A 14 -26.92 -15.44 -15.36
N LEU A 15 -26.87 -14.87 -14.15
CA LEU A 15 -26.18 -13.60 -13.94
C LEU A 15 -24.78 -13.76 -14.52
N THR A 16 -24.41 -12.91 -15.45
CA THR A 16 -23.01 -12.64 -15.74
C THR A 16 -22.42 -12.03 -14.48
N VAL A 17 -21.94 -12.89 -13.58
CA VAL A 17 -20.94 -12.50 -12.59
C VAL A 17 -19.79 -11.98 -13.44
N TRP A 18 -19.61 -10.66 -13.40
CA TRP A 18 -18.45 -10.00 -13.95
C TRP A 18 -17.27 -10.63 -13.23
N GLY A 19 -16.67 -11.62 -13.89
CA GLY A 19 -15.57 -12.36 -13.34
C GLY A 19 -14.48 -11.35 -13.02
N CYS A 20 -14.07 -11.31 -11.75
CA CYS A 20 -12.68 -11.01 -11.44
C CYS A 20 -11.85 -11.98 -12.28
N ARG A 21 -11.44 -11.56 -13.48
CA ARG A 21 -10.38 -12.26 -14.19
C ARG A 21 -9.18 -12.17 -13.27
N PRO A 22 -8.58 -13.30 -12.85
CA PRO A 22 -7.31 -13.24 -12.18
C PRO A 22 -6.35 -12.50 -13.11
N LYS A 23 -5.72 -11.45 -12.58
CA LYS A 23 -4.76 -10.62 -13.31
C LYS A 23 -3.65 -11.55 -13.82
N GLU A 24 -3.57 -11.75 -15.14
CA GLU A 24 -2.42 -12.41 -15.73
C GLU A 24 -1.22 -11.48 -15.51
N SER A 25 -0.34 -11.89 -14.58
CA SER A 25 0.95 -11.25 -14.36
C SER A 25 1.75 -11.28 -15.67
N LYS A 26 1.89 -10.11 -16.31
CA LYS A 26 2.75 -9.91 -17.48
C LYS A 26 4.15 -9.43 -17.10
N GLY A 27 4.62 -9.76 -15.89
CA GLY A 27 5.94 -9.35 -15.38
C GLY A 27 6.61 -10.51 -14.65
N GLY A 28 7.68 -11.06 -15.24
CA GLY A 28 8.44 -12.19 -14.73
C GLY A 28 9.23 -11.87 -13.48
N PHE A 29 8.56 -11.81 -12.32
CA PHE A 29 9.22 -11.99 -11.03
C PHE A 29 8.92 -13.41 -10.56
N SER A 30 9.85 -14.33 -10.82
CA SER A 30 9.79 -15.68 -10.28
C SER A 30 10.15 -15.62 -8.79
N GLN A 31 9.17 -15.41 -7.92
CA GLN A 31 9.37 -15.72 -6.50
C GLN A 31 9.71 -17.20 -6.38
N ASN A 32 10.75 -17.51 -5.61
CA ASN A 32 11.18 -18.89 -5.43
C ASN A 32 10.04 -19.67 -4.76
N GLN A 33 9.51 -20.69 -5.44
CA GLN A 33 8.36 -21.47 -4.95
C GLN A 33 8.60 -22.18 -3.61
N ASN A 34 9.86 -22.24 -3.17
CA ASN A 34 10.28 -22.83 -1.90
C ASN A 34 10.43 -21.80 -0.76
N GLU A 35 10.20 -20.51 -1.02
CA GLU A 35 10.24 -19.50 0.05
C GLU A 35 9.09 -19.70 1.06
N PRO A 36 9.34 -19.46 2.35
CA PRO A 36 8.29 -19.51 3.37
C PRO A 36 7.31 -18.34 3.17
N ALA A 37 6.06 -18.53 3.58
CA ALA A 37 5.04 -17.48 3.48
C ALA A 37 5.40 -16.17 4.20
N SER A 38 6.27 -16.21 5.22
CA SER A 38 6.75 -15.01 5.90
C SER A 38 7.70 -14.18 5.03
N ALA A 39 8.47 -14.80 4.14
CA ALA A 39 9.45 -14.11 3.31
C ALA A 39 8.80 -13.09 2.38
N VAL A 40 7.68 -13.44 1.73
CA VAL A 40 6.95 -12.49 0.88
C VAL A 40 6.43 -11.29 1.66
N LEU A 41 5.93 -11.50 2.88
CA LEU A 41 5.43 -10.42 3.73
C LEU A 41 6.57 -9.54 4.25
N GLU A 42 7.65 -10.16 4.72
CA GLU A 42 8.84 -9.45 5.19
C GLU A 42 9.45 -8.59 4.08
N GLN A 43 9.61 -9.13 2.88
CA GLN A 43 10.12 -8.39 1.72
C GLN A 43 9.18 -7.23 1.32
N PHE A 44 7.87 -7.48 1.27
CA PHE A 44 6.87 -6.46 0.96
C PHE A 44 6.93 -5.30 1.95
N LEU A 45 6.94 -5.60 3.25
CA LEU A 45 7.01 -4.59 4.30
C LEU A 45 8.35 -3.87 4.28
N ASP A 46 9.46 -4.59 4.21
CA ASP A 46 10.80 -4.02 4.28
C ASP A 46 11.11 -3.11 3.08
N GLU A 47 10.73 -3.51 1.86
CA GLU A 47 10.93 -2.69 0.66
C GLU A 47 10.13 -1.38 0.73
N TYR A 48 8.85 -1.43 1.13
CA TYR A 48 8.05 -0.22 1.28
C TYR A 48 8.46 0.64 2.49
N TYR A 49 8.89 0.01 3.58
CA TYR A 49 9.25 0.69 4.82
C TYR A 49 10.52 1.54 4.65
N ARG A 50 11.45 1.10 3.79
CA ARG A 50 12.74 1.76 3.56
C ARG A 50 12.69 2.95 2.63
N GLU A 51 11.76 3.01 1.69
CA GLU A 51 11.66 4.12 0.74
C GLU A 51 10.28 4.27 0.14
N ARG A 52 9.95 5.49 -0.30
CA ARG A 52 8.73 5.73 -1.09
C ARG A 52 8.88 5.04 -2.44
N VAL A 53 8.04 4.04 -2.67
CA VAL A 53 8.01 3.30 -3.93
C VAL A 53 7.62 4.23 -5.09
N GLY A 54 8.51 4.38 -6.07
CA GLY A 54 8.25 5.23 -7.24
C GLY A 54 7.23 4.64 -8.23
N ASN A 55 7.24 3.31 -8.43
CA ASN A 55 6.27 2.61 -9.28
C ASN A 55 5.41 1.68 -8.42
N LEU A 56 4.33 2.25 -7.88
CA LEU A 56 3.43 1.55 -6.96
C LEU A 56 2.80 0.32 -7.61
N THR A 57 2.33 0.42 -8.85
CA THR A 57 1.70 -0.69 -9.56
C THR A 57 2.65 -1.88 -9.71
N ALA A 58 3.90 -1.64 -10.11
CA ALA A 58 4.89 -2.72 -10.25
C ALA A 58 5.25 -3.35 -8.89
N PHE A 59 5.34 -2.54 -7.83
CA PHE A 59 5.57 -3.03 -6.48
C PHE A 59 4.42 -3.90 -5.97
N LEU A 60 3.16 -3.47 -6.14
CA LEU A 60 2.00 -4.26 -5.75
C LEU A 60 1.93 -5.56 -6.57
N ASP A 61 2.17 -5.48 -7.88
CA ASP A 61 2.18 -6.65 -8.76
C ASP A 61 3.27 -7.66 -8.40
N LYS A 62 4.35 -7.23 -7.75
CA LYS A 62 5.41 -8.11 -7.24
C LYS A 62 4.95 -8.94 -6.03
N TYR A 63 4.08 -8.41 -5.17
CA TYR A 63 3.81 -9.00 -3.85
C TYR A 63 2.37 -9.44 -3.60
N THR A 64 1.39 -8.81 -4.24
CA THR A 64 -0.02 -8.89 -3.83
C THR A 64 -0.95 -9.32 -4.96
N ASP A 65 -2.12 -9.85 -4.61
CA ASP A 65 -3.22 -10.06 -5.56
C ASP A 65 -4.22 -8.88 -5.51
N TRP A 66 -3.76 -7.69 -5.09
CA TRP A 66 -4.61 -6.53 -4.89
C TRP A 66 -5.04 -5.89 -6.22
N PRO A 67 -6.19 -5.19 -6.26
CA PRO A 67 -6.52 -4.32 -7.37
C PRO A 67 -5.52 -3.14 -7.46
N ASP A 68 -5.49 -2.46 -8.61
CA ASP A 68 -4.75 -1.21 -8.74
C ASP A 68 -5.50 -0.10 -8.00
N PHE A 69 -4.80 0.70 -7.20
CA PHE A 69 -5.38 1.77 -6.37
C PHE A 69 -5.22 3.17 -6.98
N GLY A 70 -4.49 3.30 -8.10
CA GLY A 70 -4.06 4.61 -8.59
C GLY A 70 -3.01 5.25 -7.67
N SER A 71 -2.70 6.53 -7.90
CA SER A 71 -1.80 7.29 -7.03
C SER A 71 -2.51 7.66 -5.74
N GLY A 72 -2.05 7.12 -4.62
CA GLY A 72 -2.46 7.59 -3.30
C GLY A 72 -1.66 8.83 -2.91
N ASP A 73 -2.34 9.92 -2.55
CA ASP A 73 -1.71 11.18 -2.12
C ASP A 73 -1.37 11.21 -0.62
N LEU A 74 -1.69 10.13 0.11
CA LEU A 74 -1.53 9.99 1.54
C LEU A 74 -0.52 8.89 1.86
N VAL A 75 0.48 9.22 2.67
CA VAL A 75 1.52 8.26 3.09
C VAL A 75 1.49 8.09 4.59
N LYS A 76 1.27 6.87 5.07
CA LYS A 76 1.27 6.57 6.51
C LYS A 76 2.68 6.31 7.00
N VAL A 77 3.06 6.92 8.13
CA VAL A 77 4.43 6.91 8.67
C VAL A 77 4.47 6.18 10.02
N ALA A 78 5.41 5.25 10.18
CA ALA A 78 5.63 4.50 11.42
C ALA A 78 7.10 4.47 11.83
N SER A 79 7.35 4.49 13.14
CA SER A 79 8.71 4.43 13.71
C SER A 79 9.28 3.01 13.77
N LYS A 80 8.43 1.99 13.81
CA LYS A 80 8.80 0.58 13.75
C LYS A 80 7.57 -0.29 13.46
N TYR A 81 7.82 -1.55 13.14
CA TYR A 81 6.80 -2.58 13.08
C TYR A 81 7.30 -3.90 13.65
N SER A 82 6.37 -4.79 14.00
CA SER A 82 6.64 -6.17 14.38
C SER A 82 5.68 -7.12 13.67
N ILE A 83 6.18 -8.29 13.29
CA ILE A 83 5.40 -9.35 12.65
C ILE A 83 5.24 -10.52 13.62
N ARG A 84 4.01 -10.99 13.82
CA ARG A 84 3.68 -12.18 14.59
C ARG A 84 2.88 -13.14 13.73
N ARG A 85 3.41 -14.35 13.51
CA ARG A 85 2.67 -15.41 12.81
C ARG A 85 1.53 -15.91 13.69
N LEU A 86 0.31 -15.90 13.16
CA LEU A 86 -0.89 -16.40 13.84
C LEU A 86 -1.20 -17.84 13.44
N LYS A 87 -1.19 -18.12 12.14
CA LYS A 87 -1.60 -19.42 11.59
C LYS A 87 -0.83 -19.73 10.32
N GLN A 88 -0.53 -21.01 10.08
CA GLN A 88 0.05 -21.46 8.82
C GLN A 88 -0.45 -22.85 8.45
N THR A 89 -0.81 -23.02 7.18
CA THR A 89 -1.14 -24.29 6.53
C THR A 89 -0.23 -24.48 5.31
N LYS A 90 -0.48 -25.53 4.51
CA LYS A 90 0.25 -25.77 3.26
C LYS A 90 0.05 -24.66 2.22
N ASN A 91 -1.13 -24.05 2.20
CA ASN A 91 -1.56 -23.12 1.15
C ASN A 91 -1.91 -21.73 1.64
N THR A 92 -2.00 -21.51 2.96
CA THR A 92 -2.39 -20.23 3.55
C THR A 92 -1.54 -19.93 4.79
N ALA A 93 -1.30 -18.65 5.05
CA ALA A 93 -0.67 -18.17 6.28
C ALA A 93 -1.32 -16.85 6.70
N GLN A 94 -1.35 -16.61 8.02
CA GLN A 94 -1.85 -15.38 8.61
C GLN A 94 -0.80 -14.79 9.53
N PHE A 95 -0.55 -13.50 9.36
CA PHE A 95 0.40 -12.73 10.13
C PHE A 95 -0.28 -11.50 10.69
N GLU A 96 -0.06 -11.22 11.97
CA GLU A 96 -0.38 -9.95 12.59
C GLU A 96 0.83 -9.04 12.45
N VAL A 97 0.62 -7.85 11.91
CA VAL A 97 1.65 -6.81 11.78
C VAL A 97 1.20 -5.60 12.57
N THR A 98 1.99 -5.22 13.57
CA THR A 98 1.72 -4.06 14.42
C THR A 98 2.73 -2.96 14.11
N PHE A 99 2.23 -1.81 13.70
CA PHE A 99 3.00 -0.59 13.45
C PHE A 99 2.92 0.34 14.65
N THR A 100 4.04 0.98 15.00
CA THR A 100 4.04 2.13 15.92
C THR A 100 3.92 3.39 15.06
N VAL A 101 2.70 3.88 14.92
CA VAL A 101 2.30 4.96 14.02
C VAL A 101 2.75 6.31 14.57
N ILE A 102 3.24 7.16 13.68
CA ILE A 102 3.55 8.57 13.97
C ILE A 102 2.48 9.49 13.38
N GLY A 103 2.01 9.20 12.16
CA GLY A 103 1.08 10.08 11.48
C GLY A 103 0.87 9.72 10.02
N GLU A 104 0.20 10.62 9.31
CA GLU A 104 -0.03 10.55 7.87
C GLU A 104 0.51 11.81 7.21
N GLU A 105 1.22 11.65 6.10
CA GLU A 105 1.76 12.76 5.31
C GLU A 105 0.88 13.05 4.10
N SER A 106 0.68 14.34 3.87
CA SER A 106 0.07 14.88 2.66
C SER A 106 0.66 16.26 2.33
N LEU A 107 1.10 16.46 1.09
CA LEU A 107 1.54 17.76 0.56
C LEU A 107 2.59 18.47 1.46
N GLY A 108 3.56 17.72 1.95
CA GLY A 108 4.63 18.16 2.83
C GLY A 108 4.23 18.27 4.31
N LYS A 109 2.97 18.02 4.66
CA LYS A 109 2.44 18.14 6.02
C LYS A 109 2.25 16.77 6.65
N ILE A 110 2.82 16.57 7.83
CA ILE A 110 2.52 15.42 8.68
C ILE A 110 1.41 15.77 9.66
N ASP A 111 0.31 15.01 9.62
CA ASP A 111 -0.74 15.03 10.63
C ASP A 111 -0.46 13.91 11.64
N VAL A 112 -0.05 14.31 12.85
CA VAL A 112 0.43 13.40 13.90
C VAL A 112 -0.73 12.65 14.55
N THR A 113 -0.64 11.33 14.56
CA THR A 113 -1.61 10.40 15.15
C THR A 113 -0.87 9.29 15.89
N ASP A 114 0.02 9.68 16.81
CA ASP A 114 0.84 8.77 17.62
C ASP A 114 -0.02 7.62 18.18
N GLY A 115 0.35 6.37 17.89
CA GLY A 115 -0.48 5.22 18.25
C GLY A 115 0.06 3.87 17.77
N GLN A 116 -0.77 2.84 17.88
CA GLN A 116 -0.51 1.54 17.29
C GLN A 116 -1.61 1.20 16.29
N ASP A 117 -1.21 0.73 15.10
CA ASP A 117 -2.12 0.13 14.13
C ASP A 117 -1.74 -1.34 13.94
N THR A 118 -2.72 -2.23 14.02
CA THR A 118 -2.51 -3.67 13.89
C THR A 118 -3.35 -4.21 12.75
N GLN A 119 -2.66 -4.86 11.81
CA GLN A 119 -3.23 -5.35 10.57
C GLN A 119 -3.01 -6.86 10.45
N ILE A 120 -4.02 -7.58 9.96
CA ILE A 120 -3.93 -9.02 9.74
C ILE A 120 -3.68 -9.28 8.25
N TYR A 121 -2.47 -9.72 7.94
CA TYR A 121 -2.04 -10.09 6.60
C TYR A 121 -2.37 -11.56 6.32
N ASN A 122 -3.19 -11.79 5.30
CA ASN A 122 -3.46 -13.10 4.75
C ASN A 122 -2.57 -13.32 3.53
N VAL A 123 -1.85 -14.44 3.53
CA VAL A 123 -0.93 -14.84 2.46
C VAL A 123 -1.36 -16.19 1.92
N GLU A 124 -1.50 -16.31 0.60
CA GLU A 124 -1.96 -17.53 -0.05
C GLU A 124 -0.95 -18.03 -1.09
N ARG A 125 -0.85 -19.35 -1.22
CA ARG A 125 0.02 -19.99 -2.21
C ARG A 125 -0.66 -20.00 -3.58
N ARG A 126 0.00 -19.42 -4.57
CA ARG A 126 -0.33 -19.48 -6.00
C ARG A 126 0.66 -20.37 -6.75
N GLN A 127 0.39 -20.59 -8.04
CA GLN A 127 1.29 -21.36 -8.92
C GLN A 127 2.70 -20.76 -8.96
N ASN A 128 2.82 -19.43 -8.85
CA ASN A 128 4.07 -18.70 -9.01
C ASN A 128 4.72 -18.25 -7.68
N GLY A 129 4.21 -18.68 -6.52
CA GLY A 129 4.74 -18.29 -5.21
C GLY A 129 3.64 -17.92 -4.21
N TRP A 130 4.04 -17.37 -3.06
CA TRP A 130 3.13 -16.84 -2.06
C TRP A 130 2.72 -15.42 -2.41
N ARG A 131 1.45 -15.06 -2.18
CA ARG A 131 0.90 -13.73 -2.49
C ARG A 131 0.11 -13.19 -1.33
N ILE A 132 0.25 -11.90 -1.06
CA ILE A 132 -0.56 -11.20 -0.07
C ILE A 132 -1.94 -10.92 -0.67
N VAL A 133 -3.00 -11.43 -0.03
CA VAL A 133 -4.38 -11.24 -0.50
C VAL A 133 -5.11 -10.18 0.31
N GLU A 134 -4.83 -10.08 1.61
CA GLU A 134 -5.43 -9.11 2.53
C GLU A 134 -4.39 -8.68 3.58
N PRO A 135 -4.58 -7.53 4.26
CA PRO A 135 -5.63 -6.53 4.00
C PRO A 135 -5.34 -5.82 2.69
N ILE A 136 -6.35 -5.22 2.05
CA ILE A 136 -6.15 -4.34 0.90
C ILE A 136 -5.84 -2.94 1.46
N ASN A 137 -4.60 -2.71 1.88
CA ASN A 137 -4.18 -1.46 2.52
C ASN A 137 -2.66 -1.24 2.37
N MET A 138 -2.26 -0.03 1.99
CA MET A 138 -0.84 0.30 1.86
C MET A 138 -0.13 0.18 3.22
N PRO A 139 1.08 -0.41 3.26
CA PRO A 139 1.88 -0.47 4.48
C PRO A 139 2.43 0.91 4.83
N TYR A 140 3.10 1.00 5.98
CA TYR A 140 3.68 2.23 6.47
C TYR A 140 5.09 2.44 5.93
N ILE A 141 5.51 3.69 5.77
CA ILE A 141 6.91 4.06 5.53
C ILE A 141 7.63 4.38 6.85
N SER A 142 8.95 4.19 6.91
CA SER A 142 9.75 4.59 8.06
C SER A 142 9.86 6.11 8.20
N VAL A 143 10.03 6.58 9.44
CA VAL A 143 10.32 7.99 9.75
C VAL A 143 11.56 8.49 9.00
N THR A 144 12.59 7.65 8.88
CA THR A 144 13.85 8.04 8.20
C THR A 144 13.62 8.26 6.71
N ALA A 145 12.95 7.31 6.05
CA ALA A 145 12.65 7.41 4.63
C ALA A 145 11.72 8.59 4.32
N GLU A 146 10.79 8.89 5.22
CA GLU A 146 9.92 10.05 5.10
C GLU A 146 10.68 11.38 5.21
N ILE A 147 11.62 11.50 6.16
CA ILE A 147 12.49 12.66 6.28
C ILE A 147 13.28 12.89 4.97
N GLU A 148 13.79 11.81 4.36
CA GLU A 148 14.52 11.91 3.09
C GLU A 148 13.62 12.35 1.94
N ALA A 149 12.39 11.82 1.87
CA ALA A 149 11.40 12.23 0.88
C ALA A 149 11.03 13.71 1.01
N LEU A 150 10.75 14.18 2.22
CA LEU A 150 10.41 15.58 2.49
C LEU A 150 11.56 16.53 2.16
N ARG A 151 12.81 16.15 2.43
CA ARG A 151 14.00 16.95 2.06
C ARG A 151 14.14 17.08 0.55
N LYS A 152 14.00 15.99 -0.20
CA LYS A 152 13.99 16.03 -1.68
C LYS A 152 12.84 16.90 -2.20
N PHE A 153 11.69 16.87 -1.54
CA PHE A 153 10.56 17.70 -1.92
C PHE A 153 10.81 19.20 -1.65
N ASP A 154 11.43 19.56 -0.51
CA ASP A 154 11.82 20.96 -0.24
C ASP A 154 12.83 21.48 -1.26
N GLU A 155 13.80 20.65 -1.64
CA GLU A 155 14.78 20.97 -2.69
C GLU A 155 14.10 21.25 -4.03
N SER A 156 13.20 20.36 -4.45
CA SER A 156 12.41 20.52 -5.69
C SER A 156 11.54 21.79 -5.66
N ALA A 157 10.81 22.03 -4.57
CA ALA A 157 9.99 23.22 -4.40
C ALA A 157 10.84 24.51 -4.37
N SER A 158 12.02 24.46 -3.75
CA SER A 158 12.97 25.58 -3.74
C SER A 158 13.49 25.90 -5.14
N ALA A 159 13.84 24.88 -5.93
CA ALA A 159 14.28 25.06 -7.30
C ALA A 159 13.19 25.69 -8.18
N ARG A 160 11.93 25.23 -8.04
CA ARG A 160 10.77 25.82 -8.75
C ARG A 160 10.55 27.29 -8.42
N LEU A 161 10.66 27.67 -7.14
CA LEU A 161 10.56 29.06 -6.68
C LEU A 161 11.67 29.94 -7.27
N GLN A 162 12.93 29.47 -7.24
CA GLN A 162 14.06 30.21 -7.79
C GLN A 162 13.94 30.41 -9.31
N ALA A 163 13.51 29.37 -10.02
CA ALA A 163 13.31 29.42 -11.47
C ALA A 163 12.01 30.12 -11.90
N ARG A 164 11.14 30.50 -10.94
CA ARG A 164 9.80 31.08 -11.18
C ARG A 164 8.94 30.20 -12.11
N GLN A 165 9.04 28.89 -11.95
CA GLN A 165 8.33 27.91 -12.76
C GLN A 165 7.02 27.52 -12.07
N PHE A 166 5.94 28.22 -12.43
CA PHE A 166 4.62 28.03 -11.84
C PHE A 166 3.57 27.66 -12.89
N THR A 167 2.50 27.01 -12.44
CA THR A 167 1.33 26.72 -13.27
C THR A 167 0.08 27.31 -12.63
N ILE A 168 -1.07 27.24 -13.33
CA ILE A 168 -2.37 27.64 -12.77
C ILE A 168 -2.73 26.78 -11.56
N VAL A 169 -2.34 25.50 -11.57
CA VAL A 169 -2.64 24.53 -10.51
C VAL A 169 -1.62 24.60 -9.36
N GLU A 170 -0.37 24.93 -9.68
CA GLU A 170 0.74 25.05 -8.73
C GLU A 170 1.31 26.49 -8.80
N PRO A 171 0.62 27.47 -8.22
CA PRO A 171 1.09 28.85 -8.16
C PRO A 171 2.28 29.00 -7.20
N GLU A 172 2.87 30.19 -7.15
CA GLU A 172 3.98 30.48 -6.24
C GLU A 172 3.61 30.21 -4.77
N GLU A 173 2.40 30.59 -4.36
CA GLU A 173 1.88 30.39 -3.00
C GLU A 173 1.81 28.91 -2.61
N TYR A 174 1.53 28.02 -3.57
CA TYR A 174 1.51 26.58 -3.34
C TYR A 174 2.88 26.10 -2.88
N PHE A 175 3.95 26.41 -3.63
CA PHE A 175 5.30 25.99 -3.25
C PHE A 175 5.78 26.64 -1.96
N ARG A 176 5.40 27.90 -1.68
CA ARG A 176 5.71 28.55 -0.39
C ARG A 176 5.05 27.82 0.78
N SER A 177 3.77 27.47 0.65
CA SER A 177 3.03 26.74 1.69
C SER A 177 3.58 25.33 1.90
N VAL A 178 3.86 24.59 0.83
CA VAL A 178 4.48 23.25 0.89
C VAL A 178 5.79 23.29 1.66
N ARG A 179 6.69 24.24 1.35
CA ARG A 179 7.97 24.36 2.08
C ARG A 179 7.79 24.69 3.56
N GLU A 180 6.82 25.53 3.90
CA GLU A 180 6.50 25.81 5.30
C GLU A 180 6.01 24.55 6.02
N ASN A 181 5.11 23.79 5.38
CA ASN A 181 4.63 22.50 5.91
C ASN A 181 5.79 21.52 6.09
N ILE A 182 6.64 21.36 5.09
CA ILE A 182 7.81 20.47 5.15
C ILE A 182 8.70 20.81 6.34
N ARG A 183 9.03 22.09 6.55
CA ARG A 183 9.86 22.51 7.68
C ARG A 183 9.24 22.13 9.02
N LYS A 184 7.94 22.32 9.19
CA LYS A 184 7.22 21.94 10.41
C LYS A 184 7.22 20.41 10.58
N SER A 185 6.95 19.67 9.52
CA SER A 185 6.95 18.20 9.51
C SER A 185 8.32 17.61 9.84
N LEU A 186 9.39 18.14 9.26
CA LEU A 186 10.76 17.72 9.55
C LEU A 186 11.11 17.89 11.03
N GLN A 187 10.75 19.03 11.64
CA GLN A 187 10.97 19.24 13.08
C GLN A 187 10.22 18.20 13.95
N VAL A 188 9.04 17.79 13.53
CA VAL A 188 8.24 16.77 14.23
C VAL A 188 8.85 15.38 14.09
N LEU A 189 9.24 15.01 12.87
CA LEU A 189 9.77 13.69 12.53
C LEU A 189 11.19 13.48 13.07
N GLU A 190 12.06 14.49 13.01
CA GLU A 190 13.43 14.40 13.53
C GLU A 190 13.48 14.16 15.05
N ARG A 191 12.47 14.62 15.80
CA ARG A 191 12.32 14.34 17.24
C ARG A 191 11.84 12.91 17.54
N ARG A 192 11.36 12.19 16.53
CA ARG A 192 10.72 10.86 16.62
C ARG A 192 11.49 9.77 15.88
N LYS A 193 12.67 10.12 15.34
CA LYS A 193 13.62 9.19 14.74
C LYS A 193 14.32 8.38 15.83
#